data_AF-E8QHD9-F1
#
_entry.id   AF-E8QHD9-F1
#
_cell.length_a   1.000
_cell.length_b   1.000
_cell.length_c   1.000
_cell.angle_alpha   90.00
_cell.angle_beta   90.00
_cell.angle_gamma   90.00
#
_symmetry.space_group_name_H-M   'P 1'
#
loop_
_entity.id
_entity.type
_entity.pdbx_description
1 polymer ?
#
loop_
_entity_poly.entity_id
_entity_poly.type
_entity_poly.pdbx_seq_one_letter_code
_entity_poly.pdbx_strand_id
1 'polypeptide(L)'
;MNKLGVELCFSFDNDSAGRDATIRALDLCLKNHITNMSVIQIKDPSVKDLGDYQKLNKRPNLSKINGFKFYCAYHLRSELTTQQKDFNYKMVLKTLENFEPFTQSDLLKILNSFLAQNSVKPIKSAKEKITPGKLDLLEARVYTTMLESEEFRYIAEHYLTPSDVKYPIFFKRLVSGDFRGLDFLKRFKPIDSLYQKSSLVELKIKGLKNSLAYALERKDYALVEALNNKIKEIQTH
;
A
#
# COMPACT_ATOMS: atom_id res chain seq x y z
N MET A 1 -22.99 0.59 -25.06
CA MET A 1 -23.25 1.98 -24.61
C MET A 1 -22.02 2.89 -24.66
N ASN A 2 -20.80 2.42 -24.37
CA ASN A 2 -19.58 3.25 -24.44
C ASN A 2 -19.27 3.85 -25.84
N LYS A 3 -19.83 3.30 -26.94
CA LYS A 3 -19.68 3.84 -28.30
C LYS A 3 -20.52 5.10 -28.60
N LEU A 4 -21.54 5.43 -27.80
CA LEU A 4 -22.48 6.52 -28.08
C LEU A 4 -22.25 7.77 -27.21
N GLY A 5 -21.32 7.74 -26.25
CA GLY A 5 -21.06 8.88 -25.35
C GLY A 5 -22.25 9.26 -24.45
N VAL A 6 -23.25 8.39 -24.33
CA VAL A 6 -24.48 8.65 -23.57
C VAL A 6 -24.26 8.51 -22.07
N GLU A 7 -25.01 9.29 -21.31
CA GLU A 7 -25.03 9.27 -19.85
C GLU A 7 -26.34 8.65 -19.35
N LEU A 8 -26.25 7.72 -18.40
CA LEU A 8 -27.43 7.17 -17.74
C LEU A 8 -27.79 8.03 -16.52
N CYS A 9 -28.97 8.63 -16.55
CA CYS A 9 -29.50 9.42 -15.44
C CYS A 9 -30.61 8.67 -14.71
N PHE A 10 -30.38 8.32 -13.44
CA PHE A 10 -31.35 7.65 -12.57
C PHE A 10 -32.16 8.68 -11.77
N SER A 11 -33.49 8.64 -11.88
CA SER A 11 -34.41 9.53 -11.16
C SER A 11 -35.49 8.68 -10.47
N PHE A 12 -35.11 8.04 -9.37
CA PHE A 12 -36.04 7.25 -8.54
C PHE A 12 -36.68 8.10 -7.45
N ASP A 13 -37.72 7.56 -6.82
CA ASP A 13 -38.44 8.19 -5.71
C ASP A 13 -37.49 8.59 -4.56
N ASN A 14 -37.83 9.69 -3.89
CA ASN A 14 -37.10 10.25 -2.76
C ASN A 14 -37.43 9.56 -1.42
N ASP A 15 -37.66 8.25 -1.45
CA ASP A 15 -37.88 7.42 -0.27
C ASP A 15 -36.74 6.39 -0.10
N SER A 16 -36.82 5.57 0.95
CA SER A 16 -35.83 4.53 1.22
C SER A 16 -35.79 3.49 0.09
N ALA A 17 -36.94 3.11 -0.45
CA ALA A 17 -37.06 2.11 -1.50
C ALA A 17 -36.43 2.59 -2.82
N GLY A 18 -36.66 3.85 -3.20
CA GLY A 18 -36.07 4.51 -4.35
C GLY A 18 -34.57 4.70 -4.20
N ARG A 19 -34.09 5.02 -2.99
CA ARG A 19 -32.65 5.05 -2.70
C ARG A 19 -32.01 3.67 -2.87
N ASP A 20 -32.60 2.62 -2.35
CA ASP A 20 -32.07 1.25 -2.50
C ASP A 20 -32.15 0.77 -3.95
N ALA A 21 -33.20 1.13 -4.68
CA ALA A 21 -33.31 0.87 -6.12
C ALA A 21 -32.20 1.58 -6.91
N THR A 22 -31.90 2.84 -6.56
CA THR A 22 -30.81 3.62 -7.13
C THR A 22 -29.48 2.89 -6.92
N ILE A 23 -29.18 2.44 -5.70
CA ILE A 23 -27.94 1.74 -5.39
C ILE A 23 -27.81 0.42 -6.17
N ARG A 24 -28.89 -0.36 -6.27
CA ARG A 24 -28.90 -1.59 -7.08
C ARG A 24 -28.65 -1.31 -8.56
N ALA A 25 -29.22 -0.24 -9.10
CA ALA A 25 -29.01 0.15 -10.49
C ALA A 25 -27.56 0.58 -10.75
N LEU A 26 -26.98 1.37 -9.85
CA LEU A 26 -25.57 1.79 -9.91
C LEU A 26 -24.62 0.59 -9.78
N ASP A 27 -24.91 -0.34 -8.87
CA ASP A 27 -24.13 -1.57 -8.70
C ASP A 27 -24.10 -2.42 -9.98
N LEU A 28 -25.26 -2.56 -10.63
CA LEU A 28 -25.37 -3.27 -11.91
C LEU A 28 -24.58 -2.55 -13.02
N CYS A 29 -24.62 -1.22 -13.06
CA CYS A 29 -23.85 -0.44 -14.03
C CYS A 29 -22.33 -0.64 -13.85
N LEU A 30 -21.85 -0.59 -12.60
CA LEU A 30 -20.43 -0.79 -12.29
C LEU A 30 -19.97 -2.21 -12.65
N LYS A 31 -20.79 -3.24 -12.37
CA LYS A 31 -20.50 -4.62 -12.79
C LYS A 31 -20.41 -4.81 -14.30
N ASN A 32 -21.05 -3.94 -15.08
CA ASN A 32 -21.02 -3.94 -16.53
C ASN A 32 -20.06 -2.88 -17.13
N HIS A 33 -19.15 -2.34 -16.33
CA HIS A 33 -18.17 -1.33 -16.76
C HIS A 33 -18.77 -0.06 -17.35
N ILE A 34 -20.00 0.29 -16.95
CA ILE A 34 -20.63 1.56 -17.28
C ILE A 34 -20.26 2.54 -16.17
N THR A 35 -19.69 3.69 -16.53
CA THR A 35 -19.21 4.71 -15.56
C THR A 35 -19.83 6.08 -15.77
N ASN A 36 -20.34 6.35 -16.98
CA ASN A 36 -21.04 7.59 -17.30
C ASN A 36 -22.49 7.53 -16.78
N MET A 37 -22.63 7.71 -15.47
CA MET A 37 -23.89 7.61 -14.76
C MET A 37 -24.08 8.78 -13.79
N SER A 38 -25.32 9.21 -13.63
CA SER A 38 -25.72 10.27 -12.71
C SER A 38 -27.02 9.92 -11.99
N VAL A 39 -27.18 10.46 -10.79
CA VAL A 39 -28.40 10.38 -9.99
C VAL A 39 -29.04 11.76 -9.94
N ILE A 40 -30.31 11.82 -10.30
CA ILE A 40 -31.15 13.01 -10.15
C ILE A 40 -31.87 12.90 -8.81
N GLN A 41 -31.57 13.83 -7.92
CA GLN A 41 -32.12 13.87 -6.57
C GLN A 41 -33.07 15.05 -6.43
N ILE A 42 -34.25 14.79 -5.88
CA ILE A 42 -35.21 15.80 -5.44
C ILE A 42 -34.68 16.44 -4.16
N LYS A 43 -34.56 17.78 -4.15
CA LYS A 43 -34.05 18.51 -2.97
C LYS A 43 -35.11 18.71 -1.89
N ASP A 44 -36.37 18.74 -2.28
CA ASP A 44 -37.46 19.02 -1.35
C ASP A 44 -37.84 17.73 -0.61
N PRO A 45 -37.58 17.63 0.71
CA PRO A 45 -37.77 16.39 1.47
C PRO A 45 -39.25 16.01 1.64
N SER A 46 -40.16 16.95 1.43
CA SER A 46 -41.61 16.74 1.48
C SER A 46 -42.21 16.24 0.17
N VAL A 47 -41.42 16.13 -0.89
CA VAL A 47 -41.87 15.72 -2.21
C VAL A 47 -41.24 14.36 -2.54
N LYS A 48 -42.11 13.36 -2.76
CA LYS A 48 -41.66 11.98 -2.98
C LYS A 48 -41.15 11.77 -4.40
N ASP A 49 -41.89 12.25 -5.39
CA ASP A 49 -41.60 12.01 -6.80
C ASP A 49 -41.90 13.24 -7.67
N LEU A 50 -41.64 13.14 -8.97
CA LEU A 50 -41.94 14.22 -9.92
C LEU A 50 -43.45 14.42 -10.14
N GLY A 51 -44.27 13.39 -9.90
CA GLY A 51 -45.73 13.48 -9.97
C GLY A 51 -46.30 14.36 -8.85
N ASP A 52 -45.72 14.31 -7.66
CA ASP A 52 -46.09 15.17 -6.54
C ASP A 52 -45.77 16.65 -6.82
N TYR A 53 -44.65 16.95 -7.49
CA TYR A 53 -44.39 18.30 -8.00
C TYR A 53 -45.47 18.79 -8.95
N GLN A 54 -45.93 17.91 -9.84
CA GLN A 54 -47.00 18.20 -10.78
C GLN A 54 -48.33 18.48 -10.04
N LYS A 55 -48.69 17.68 -9.03
CA LYS A 55 -49.88 17.91 -8.20
C LYS A 55 -49.80 19.22 -7.42
N LEU A 56 -48.62 19.57 -6.92
CA LEU A 56 -48.37 20.82 -6.19
C LEU A 56 -48.29 22.05 -7.12
N ASN A 57 -48.34 21.86 -8.44
CA ASN A 57 -48.13 22.88 -9.46
C ASN A 57 -46.87 23.73 -9.20
N LYS A 58 -45.79 23.05 -8.79
CA LYS A 58 -44.49 23.66 -8.47
C LYS A 58 -43.43 23.17 -9.43
N ARG A 59 -42.49 24.05 -9.77
CA ARG A 59 -41.32 23.69 -10.57
C ARG A 59 -40.45 22.70 -9.78
N PRO A 60 -40.06 21.55 -10.37
CA PRO A 60 -39.19 20.58 -9.71
C PRO A 60 -37.84 21.18 -9.31
N ASN A 61 -37.46 21.00 -8.04
CA ASN A 61 -36.18 21.42 -7.51
C ASN A 61 -35.23 20.21 -7.45
N LEU A 62 -34.44 20.04 -8.51
CA LEU A 62 -33.61 18.86 -8.73
C LEU A 62 -32.12 19.19 -8.66
N SER A 63 -31.32 18.24 -8.20
CA SER A 63 -29.87 18.25 -8.33
C SER A 63 -29.37 17.00 -9.04
N LYS A 64 -28.35 17.18 -9.87
CA LYS A 64 -27.64 16.10 -10.53
C LYS A 64 -26.35 15.80 -9.78
N ILE A 65 -26.15 14.55 -9.41
CA ILE A 65 -24.97 14.06 -8.68
C ILE A 65 -24.33 12.96 -9.51
N ASN A 66 -23.00 12.93 -9.57
CA ASN A 66 -22.27 11.82 -10.20
C ASN A 66 -22.65 10.49 -9.53
N GLY A 67 -23.01 9.47 -10.32
CA GLY A 67 -23.55 8.22 -9.79
C GLY A 67 -22.54 7.42 -8.98
N PHE A 68 -21.26 7.41 -9.37
CA PHE A 68 -20.23 6.75 -8.57
C PHE A 68 -19.97 7.46 -7.24
N LYS A 69 -19.98 8.80 -7.23
CA LYS A 69 -19.90 9.60 -6.00
C LYS A 69 -21.09 9.31 -5.07
N PHE A 70 -22.30 9.21 -5.62
CA PHE A 70 -23.51 8.84 -4.87
C PHE A 70 -23.40 7.43 -4.27
N TYR A 71 -22.94 6.47 -5.07
CA TYR A 71 -22.71 5.09 -4.63
C TYR A 71 -21.71 5.02 -3.46
N CYS A 72 -20.57 5.70 -3.58
CA CYS A 72 -19.58 5.78 -2.50
C CYS A 72 -20.17 6.44 -1.24
N ALA A 73 -20.88 7.56 -1.39
CA ALA A 73 -21.51 8.26 -0.28
C ALA A 73 -22.50 7.38 0.47
N TYR A 74 -23.28 6.55 -0.22
CA TYR A 74 -24.20 5.60 0.40
C TYR A 74 -23.45 4.51 1.18
N HIS A 75 -22.44 3.89 0.57
CA HIS A 75 -21.68 2.78 1.18
C HIS A 75 -20.74 3.23 2.31
N LEU A 76 -20.37 4.51 2.35
CA LEU A 76 -19.46 5.10 3.33
C LEU A 76 -20.13 6.15 4.24
N ARG A 77 -21.46 6.19 4.26
CA ARG A 77 -22.27 7.15 5.02
C ARG A 77 -21.97 7.15 6.52
N SER A 78 -22.18 8.29 7.18
CA SER A 78 -21.81 8.52 8.57
C SER A 78 -22.41 7.52 9.56
N GLU A 79 -23.61 7.03 9.29
CA GLU A 79 -24.41 6.14 10.15
C GLU A 79 -23.82 4.72 10.26
N LEU A 80 -22.91 4.34 9.36
CA LEU A 80 -22.27 3.02 9.38
C LEU A 80 -21.09 2.96 10.35
N THR A 81 -20.88 1.79 10.95
CA THR A 81 -19.71 1.53 11.79
C THR A 81 -18.42 1.50 10.95
N THR A 82 -17.27 1.73 11.58
CA THR A 82 -15.96 1.65 10.90
C THR A 82 -15.74 0.29 10.23
N GLN A 83 -16.14 -0.81 10.89
CA GLN A 83 -16.03 -2.16 10.32
C GLN A 83 -16.88 -2.33 9.05
N GLN A 84 -18.11 -1.80 9.04
CA GLN A 84 -18.98 -1.83 7.86
C GLN A 84 -18.41 -0.96 6.74
N LYS A 85 -17.88 0.22 7.07
CA LYS A 85 -17.21 1.10 6.09
C LYS A 85 -16.00 0.42 5.47
N ASP A 86 -15.15 -0.23 6.27
CA ASP A 86 -13.98 -0.97 5.79
C ASP A 86 -14.37 -2.14 4.88
N PHE A 87 -15.42 -2.89 5.25
CA PHE A 87 -15.95 -3.97 4.43
C PHE A 87 -16.46 -3.44 3.09
N ASN A 88 -17.31 -2.39 3.12
CA ASN A 88 -17.86 -1.76 1.93
C ASN A 88 -16.75 -1.19 1.04
N TYR A 89 -15.77 -0.51 1.63
CA TYR A 89 -14.63 0.06 0.91
C TYR A 89 -13.86 -1.03 0.15
N LYS A 90 -13.56 -2.17 0.80
CA LYS A 90 -12.91 -3.33 0.15
C LYS A 90 -13.77 -3.93 -0.96
N MET A 91 -15.09 -3.99 -0.76
CA MET A 91 -16.02 -4.47 -1.78
C MET A 91 -15.98 -3.56 -3.02
N VAL A 92 -16.02 -2.24 -2.84
CA VAL A 92 -15.91 -1.28 -3.96
C VAL A 92 -14.56 -1.40 -4.65
N LEU A 93 -13.45 -1.51 -3.91
CA LEU A 93 -12.12 -1.72 -4.49
C LEU A 93 -12.09 -2.95 -5.39
N LYS A 94 -12.65 -4.08 -4.93
CA LYS A 94 -12.70 -5.33 -5.72
C LYS A 94 -13.48 -5.15 -7.02
N THR A 95 -14.58 -4.39 -7.01
CA THR A 95 -15.32 -4.08 -8.24
C THR A 95 -14.47 -3.26 -9.22
N LEU A 96 -13.61 -2.38 -8.73
CA LEU A 96 -12.74 -1.54 -9.55
C LEU A 96 -11.51 -2.27 -10.13
N GLU A 97 -11.14 -3.45 -9.62
CA GLU A 97 -9.94 -4.20 -10.07
C GLU A 97 -9.98 -4.55 -11.57
N ASN A 98 -11.18 -4.78 -12.11
CA ASN A 98 -11.36 -5.20 -13.50
C ASN A 98 -11.48 -4.03 -14.50
N PHE A 99 -11.44 -2.78 -14.04
CA PHE A 99 -11.57 -1.61 -14.91
C PHE A 99 -10.27 -1.24 -15.62
N GLU A 100 -10.40 -0.54 -16.75
CA GLU A 100 -9.29 -0.01 -17.51
C GLU A 100 -8.46 1.00 -16.67
N PRO A 101 -7.13 1.06 -16.83
CA PRO A 101 -6.25 1.78 -15.90
C PRO A 101 -6.61 3.26 -15.65
N PHE A 102 -7.03 3.98 -16.69
CA PHE A 102 -7.39 5.40 -16.57
C PHE A 102 -8.72 5.60 -15.86
N THR A 103 -9.74 4.85 -16.26
CA THR A 103 -11.07 4.87 -15.64
C THR A 103 -10.98 4.43 -14.18
N GLN A 104 -10.22 3.38 -13.90
CA GLN A 104 -9.93 2.92 -12.56
C GLN A 104 -9.29 4.01 -11.70
N SER A 105 -8.25 4.69 -12.22
CA SER A 105 -7.57 5.78 -11.51
C SER A 105 -8.51 6.91 -11.10
N ASP A 106 -9.40 7.33 -12.01
CA ASP A 106 -10.35 8.40 -11.73
C ASP A 106 -11.43 7.99 -10.70
N LEU A 107 -11.94 6.76 -10.79
CA LEU A 107 -12.87 6.22 -9.79
C LEU A 107 -12.17 6.08 -8.42
N LEU A 108 -10.91 5.65 -8.39
CA LEU A 108 -10.13 5.57 -7.15
C LEU A 108 -9.92 6.94 -6.51
N LYS A 109 -9.71 8.01 -7.29
CA LYS A 109 -9.64 9.38 -6.74
C LYS A 109 -10.93 9.76 -6.04
N ILE A 110 -12.08 9.46 -6.64
CA ILE A 110 -13.39 9.73 -6.04
C ILE A 110 -13.56 8.92 -4.76
N LEU A 111 -13.28 7.61 -4.79
CA LEU A 111 -13.40 6.73 -3.62
C LEU A 111 -12.51 7.19 -2.47
N ASN A 112 -11.23 7.51 -2.75
CA ASN A 112 -10.27 7.98 -1.75
C ASN A 112 -10.60 9.36 -1.18
N SER A 113 -11.45 10.17 -1.84
CA SER A 113 -11.91 11.45 -1.29
C SER A 113 -12.82 11.29 -0.07
N PHE A 114 -13.43 10.12 0.11
CA PHE A 114 -14.26 9.79 1.29
C PHE A 114 -13.43 9.29 2.48
N LEU A 115 -12.18 8.89 2.25
CA LEU A 115 -11.25 8.65 3.33
C LEU A 115 -10.84 10.03 3.87
N ALA A 116 -10.98 10.24 5.17
CA ALA A 116 -10.53 11.48 5.78
C ALA A 116 -9.02 11.63 5.57
N GLN A 117 -8.63 12.40 4.56
CA GLN A 117 -7.23 12.50 4.14
C GLN A 117 -6.33 13.13 5.22
N ASN A 118 -6.90 13.67 6.31
CA ASN A 118 -6.17 14.43 7.34
C ASN A 118 -6.59 14.20 8.81
N SER A 119 -7.56 13.34 9.15
CA SER A 119 -8.07 13.24 10.54
C SER A 119 -7.39 12.19 11.41
N VAL A 120 -6.50 11.39 10.83
CA VAL A 120 -5.63 10.49 11.57
C VAL A 120 -4.22 10.85 11.12
N LYS A 121 -3.45 11.54 11.98
CA LYS A 121 -1.98 11.41 11.92
C LYS A 121 -1.74 9.93 11.75
N PRO A 122 -1.11 9.46 10.66
CA PRO A 122 -1.04 8.04 10.38
C PRO A 122 -0.63 7.36 11.66
N ILE A 123 -1.56 6.61 12.28
CA ILE A 123 -1.22 5.74 13.39
C ILE A 123 -0.12 4.92 12.78
N LYS A 124 1.11 5.12 13.28
CA LYS A 124 2.32 4.42 12.84
C LYS A 124 1.87 2.99 12.72
N SER A 125 1.67 2.57 11.48
CA SER A 125 1.01 1.31 11.24
C SER A 125 2.01 0.32 11.81
N ALA A 126 1.57 -0.51 12.75
CA ALA A 126 2.32 -1.68 13.18
C ALA A 126 2.48 -2.70 12.02
N LYS A 127 2.09 -2.31 10.80
CA LYS A 127 2.79 -2.69 9.58
C LYS A 127 3.79 -1.58 9.27
N GLU A 128 4.99 -1.71 9.83
CA GLU A 128 6.15 -1.15 9.16
C GLU A 128 5.97 -1.48 7.68
N LYS A 129 5.66 -0.46 6.88
CA LYS A 129 6.08 -0.51 5.50
C LYS A 129 7.58 -0.67 5.64
N ILE A 130 8.05 -1.91 5.57
CA ILE A 130 9.39 -2.22 5.13
C ILE A 130 9.40 -1.78 3.65
N THR A 131 9.25 -0.48 3.38
CA THR A 131 10.19 0.16 2.50
C THR A 131 11.53 -0.27 3.09
N PRO A 132 12.34 -1.10 2.40
CA PRO A 132 13.68 -1.40 2.88
C PRO A 132 14.34 -0.03 3.00
N GLY A 133 14.41 0.49 4.22
CA GLY A 133 14.93 1.80 4.52
C GLY A 133 16.33 1.89 3.95
N LYS A 134 16.44 2.52 2.78
CA LYS A 134 17.64 2.63 1.93
C LYS A 134 18.69 1.60 2.29
N LEU A 135 18.60 0.40 1.68
CA LEU A 135 19.64 -0.63 1.79
C LEU A 135 21.00 0.05 1.65
N ASP A 136 21.89 -0.18 2.62
CA ASP A 136 23.19 0.46 2.62
C ASP A 136 23.93 0.08 1.34
N LEU A 137 24.69 1.00 0.74
CA LEU A 137 25.32 0.75 -0.55
C LEU A 137 26.26 -0.45 -0.49
N LEU A 138 27.02 -0.57 0.61
CA LEU A 138 27.93 -1.70 0.83
C LEU A 138 27.16 -3.03 0.93
N GLU A 139 26.14 -3.07 1.80
CA GLU A 139 25.28 -4.25 1.99
C GLU A 139 24.58 -4.66 0.67
N ALA A 140 24.11 -3.69 -0.10
CA ALA A 140 23.49 -3.93 -1.40
C ALA A 140 24.45 -4.55 -2.42
N ARG A 141 25.69 -4.07 -2.48
CA ARG A 141 26.72 -4.60 -3.38
C ARG A 141 27.17 -6.00 -2.95
N VAL A 142 27.28 -6.27 -1.65
CA VAL A 142 27.56 -7.62 -1.12
C VAL A 142 26.44 -8.58 -1.53
N TYR A 143 25.18 -8.21 -1.29
CA TYR A 143 24.04 -9.05 -1.67
C TYR A 143 23.92 -9.29 -3.18
N THR A 144 24.27 -8.30 -3.99
CA THR A 144 24.31 -8.44 -5.45
C THR A 144 25.42 -9.40 -5.87
N THR A 145 26.59 -9.31 -5.26
CA THR A 145 27.70 -10.23 -5.53
C THR A 145 27.36 -11.66 -5.09
N MET A 146 26.62 -11.84 -3.98
CA MET A 146 26.11 -13.16 -3.55
C MET A 146 25.04 -13.73 -4.49
N LEU A 147 24.30 -12.87 -5.20
CA LEU A 147 23.31 -13.28 -6.20
C LEU A 147 24.00 -13.79 -7.48
N GLU A 148 25.13 -13.19 -7.86
CA GLU A 148 25.85 -13.48 -9.10
C GLU A 148 26.91 -14.58 -8.95
N SER A 149 27.57 -14.67 -7.78
CA SER A 149 28.66 -15.63 -7.52
C SER A 149 28.33 -16.56 -6.36
N GLU A 150 28.23 -17.84 -6.67
CA GLU A 150 28.03 -18.90 -5.67
C GLU A 150 29.26 -19.04 -4.74
N GLU A 151 30.46 -18.91 -5.28
CA GLU A 151 31.71 -18.94 -4.51
C GLU A 151 31.73 -17.81 -3.47
N PHE A 152 31.40 -16.59 -3.89
CA PHE A 152 31.34 -15.46 -2.97
C PHE A 152 30.23 -15.62 -1.93
N ARG A 153 29.09 -16.19 -2.31
CA ARG A 153 28.01 -16.51 -1.37
C ARG A 153 28.46 -17.48 -0.29
N TYR A 154 29.19 -18.54 -0.65
CA TYR A 154 29.74 -19.49 0.31
C TYR A 154 30.72 -18.80 1.28
N ILE A 155 31.61 -17.96 0.78
CA ILE A 155 32.55 -17.18 1.62
C ILE A 155 31.80 -16.23 2.55
N ALA A 156 30.80 -15.52 2.03
CA ALA A 156 30.00 -14.57 2.79
C ALA A 156 29.19 -15.25 3.92
N GLU A 157 28.66 -16.44 3.69
CA GLU A 157 27.96 -17.22 4.72
C GLU A 157 28.86 -17.61 5.90
N HIS A 158 30.13 -17.96 5.62
CA HIS A 158 31.08 -18.34 6.66
C HIS A 158 31.62 -17.13 7.44
N TYR A 159 31.62 -15.95 6.82
CA TYR A 159 32.21 -14.74 7.40
C TYR A 159 31.19 -13.83 8.08
N LEU A 160 29.96 -13.79 7.59
CA LEU A 160 28.88 -12.93 8.08
C LEU A 160 27.78 -13.73 8.75
N THR A 161 27.18 -13.13 9.77
CA THR A 161 26.01 -13.62 10.46
C THR A 161 24.82 -12.70 10.21
N PRO A 162 23.58 -13.16 10.39
CA PRO A 162 22.40 -12.33 10.21
C PRO A 162 22.40 -11.06 11.11
N SER A 163 23.12 -11.06 12.23
CA SER A 163 23.23 -9.91 13.13
C SER A 163 24.17 -8.82 12.61
N ASP A 164 25.03 -9.14 11.63
CA ASP A 164 25.99 -8.18 11.08
C ASP A 164 25.38 -7.26 10.02
N VAL A 165 24.17 -7.58 9.56
CA VAL A 165 23.49 -6.92 8.45
C VAL A 165 22.22 -6.22 8.92
N LYS A 166 21.83 -5.14 8.22
CA LYS A 166 20.64 -4.37 8.55
C LYS A 166 19.37 -5.10 8.13
N TYR A 167 19.45 -5.93 7.08
CA TYR A 167 18.33 -6.74 6.58
C TYR A 167 18.62 -8.25 6.68
N PRO A 168 18.55 -8.84 7.89
CA PRO A 168 18.82 -10.26 8.12
C PRO A 168 17.99 -11.21 7.24
N ILE A 169 16.77 -10.81 6.89
CA ILE A 169 15.85 -11.59 6.07
C ILE A 169 16.42 -11.80 4.66
N PHE A 170 16.99 -10.76 4.04
CA PHE A 170 17.57 -10.87 2.70
C PHE A 170 18.82 -11.74 2.73
N PHE A 171 19.68 -11.57 3.75
CA PHE A 171 20.87 -12.40 3.92
C PHE A 171 20.53 -13.89 4.06
N LYS A 172 19.60 -14.24 4.96
CA LYS A 172 19.16 -15.64 5.15
C LYS A 172 18.62 -16.25 3.85
N ARG A 173 17.85 -15.48 3.08
CA ARG A 173 17.30 -15.95 1.79
C ARG A 173 18.38 -16.18 0.75
N LEU A 174 19.38 -15.29 0.66
CA LEU A 174 20.53 -15.46 -0.24
C LEU A 174 21.33 -16.72 0.11
N VAL A 175 21.60 -16.93 1.39
CA VAL A 175 22.28 -18.14 1.90
C VAL A 175 21.49 -19.40 1.55
N SER A 176 20.17 -19.42 1.79
CA SER A 176 19.32 -20.57 1.46
C SER A 176 19.02 -20.74 -0.04
N GLY A 177 19.54 -19.87 -0.92
CA GLY A 177 19.31 -19.93 -2.36
C GLY A 177 17.90 -19.55 -2.83
N ASP A 178 17.08 -18.91 -1.98
CA ASP A 178 15.74 -18.42 -2.37
C ASP A 178 15.80 -16.98 -2.91
N PHE A 179 15.93 -16.87 -4.23
CA PHE A 179 16.13 -15.58 -4.91
C PHE A 179 14.84 -14.83 -5.30
N ARG A 180 13.66 -15.39 -5.00
CA ARG A 180 12.39 -14.81 -5.46
C ARG A 180 12.16 -13.40 -4.91
N GLY A 181 11.92 -12.42 -5.76
CA GLY A 181 11.68 -11.03 -5.34
C GLY A 181 12.93 -10.30 -4.86
N LEU A 182 14.13 -10.84 -5.11
CA LEU A 182 15.41 -10.14 -4.90
C LEU A 182 15.92 -9.45 -6.19
N ASP A 183 15.12 -9.39 -7.25
CA ASP A 183 15.50 -8.77 -8.54
C ASP A 183 15.88 -7.30 -8.42
N PHE A 184 15.39 -6.61 -7.39
CA PHE A 184 15.76 -5.22 -7.12
C PHE A 184 17.25 -5.06 -6.77
N LEU A 185 17.97 -6.14 -6.41
CA LEU A 185 19.40 -6.10 -6.15
C LEU A 185 20.22 -5.95 -7.44
N LYS A 186 19.71 -6.40 -8.59
CA LYS A 186 20.40 -6.31 -9.90
C LYS A 186 20.69 -4.88 -10.36
N ARG A 187 20.11 -3.87 -9.70
CA ARG A 187 20.40 -2.45 -9.97
C ARG A 187 21.73 -1.97 -9.39
N PHE A 188 22.34 -2.72 -8.47
CA PHE A 188 23.62 -2.36 -7.86
C PHE A 188 24.76 -3.03 -8.61
N LYS A 189 25.96 -2.44 -8.54
CA LYS A 189 27.15 -3.03 -9.17
C LYS A 189 27.80 -4.06 -8.25
N PRO A 190 28.15 -5.26 -8.74
CA PRO A 190 28.88 -6.25 -7.96
C PRO A 190 30.23 -5.70 -7.47
N ILE A 191 30.80 -6.39 -6.50
CA ILE A 191 32.12 -6.07 -5.93
C ILE A 191 33.17 -6.84 -6.73
N ASP A 192 34.18 -6.11 -7.20
CA ASP A 192 35.32 -6.71 -7.87
C ASP A 192 36.05 -7.67 -6.91
N SER A 193 36.50 -8.80 -7.45
CA SER A 193 37.29 -9.84 -6.78
C SER A 193 38.36 -9.29 -5.82
N LEU A 194 39.07 -8.23 -6.21
CA LEU A 194 40.13 -7.60 -5.42
C LEU A 194 39.62 -7.00 -4.10
N TYR A 195 38.37 -6.51 -4.08
CA TYR A 195 37.79 -5.80 -2.93
C TYR A 195 36.78 -6.65 -2.14
N GLN A 196 36.47 -7.86 -2.60
CA GLN A 196 35.48 -8.75 -1.97
C GLN A 196 35.79 -9.01 -0.49
N LYS A 197 37.03 -9.37 -0.16
CA LYS A 197 37.45 -9.62 1.23
C LYS A 197 37.34 -8.36 2.09
N SER A 198 37.86 -7.23 1.61
CA SER A 198 37.79 -5.96 2.35
C SER A 198 36.36 -5.50 2.60
N SER A 199 35.45 -5.71 1.65
CA SER A 199 34.04 -5.36 1.80
C SER A 199 33.30 -6.24 2.82
N LEU A 200 33.63 -7.53 2.91
CA LEU A 200 33.09 -8.41 3.95
C LEU A 200 33.57 -8.00 5.35
N VAL A 201 34.86 -7.67 5.49
CA VAL A 201 35.45 -7.16 6.74
C VAL A 201 34.76 -5.86 7.16
N GLU A 202 34.62 -4.91 6.23
CA GLU A 202 33.96 -3.63 6.51
C GLU A 202 32.51 -3.82 6.96
N LEU A 203 31.76 -4.68 6.28
CA LEU A 203 30.38 -4.98 6.64
C LEU A 203 30.29 -5.67 8.02
N LYS A 204 31.21 -6.58 8.32
CA LYS A 204 31.31 -7.25 9.63
C LYS A 204 31.58 -6.25 10.76
N ILE A 205 32.56 -5.36 10.59
CA ILE A 205 32.88 -4.31 11.57
C ILE A 205 31.68 -3.40 11.79
N LYS A 206 30.98 -3.02 10.72
CA LYS A 206 29.77 -2.18 10.81
C LYS A 206 28.66 -2.86 11.61
N GLY A 207 28.42 -4.15 11.36
CA GLY A 207 27.50 -4.98 12.12
C GLY A 207 27.82 -5.06 13.60
N LEU A 208 29.08 -5.34 13.94
CA LEU A 208 29.56 -5.42 15.32
C LEU A 208 29.45 -4.08 16.05
N LYS A 209 29.75 -2.96 15.39
CA LYS A 209 29.55 -1.60 15.96
C LYS A 209 28.09 -1.31 16.28
N ASN A 210 27.16 -1.75 15.43
CA ASN A 210 25.73 -1.61 15.70
C ASN A 210 25.29 -2.48 16.89
N SER A 211 25.77 -3.72 16.96
CA SER A 211 25.51 -4.60 18.11
C SER A 211 26.09 -4.03 19.41
N LEU A 212 27.25 -3.38 19.34
CA LEU A 212 27.89 -2.72 20.47
C LEU A 212 27.08 -1.52 20.95
N ALA A 213 26.57 -0.68 20.05
CA ALA A 213 25.69 0.42 20.40
C ALA A 213 24.43 -0.08 21.12
N TYR A 214 23.83 -1.16 20.63
CA TYR A 214 22.66 -1.78 21.25
C TYR A 214 22.97 -2.40 22.63
N ALA A 215 24.14 -3.03 22.79
CA ALA A 215 24.58 -3.58 24.07
C ALA A 215 24.82 -2.48 25.11
N LEU A 216 25.37 -1.33 24.69
CA LEU A 216 25.53 -0.15 25.54
C LEU A 216 24.18 0.43 25.99
N GLU A 217 23.20 0.53 25.09
CA GLU A 217 21.83 0.96 25.43
C GLU A 217 21.18 0.06 26.48
N ARG A 218 21.45 -1.25 26.41
CA ARG A 218 20.94 -2.25 27.37
C ARG A 218 21.78 -2.39 28.64
N LYS A 219 22.88 -1.65 28.76
CA LYS A 219 23.84 -1.73 29.87
C LYS A 219 24.41 -3.13 30.11
N ASP A 220 24.55 -3.92 29.05
CA ASP A 220 25.15 -5.25 29.11
C ASP A 220 26.67 -5.16 28.91
N TYR A 221 27.39 -4.89 29.99
CA TYR A 221 28.83 -4.62 29.94
C TYR A 221 29.67 -5.84 29.54
N ALA A 222 29.22 -7.06 29.84
CA ALA A 222 29.91 -8.28 29.45
C ALA A 222 29.89 -8.46 27.92
N LEU A 223 28.73 -8.19 27.30
CA LEU A 223 28.60 -8.23 25.85
C LEU A 223 29.39 -7.10 25.17
N VAL A 224 29.46 -5.91 25.77
CA VAL A 224 30.25 -4.77 25.25
C VAL A 224 31.75 -5.10 25.22
N GLU A 225 32.29 -5.73 26.25
CA GLU A 225 33.71 -6.14 26.29
C GLU A 225 34.02 -7.18 25.22
N ALA A 226 33.18 -8.22 25.10
CA ALA A 226 33.32 -9.25 24.09
C ALA A 226 33.29 -8.68 22.66
N LEU A 227 32.35 -7.77 22.37
CA LEU A 227 32.23 -7.11 21.07
C LEU A 227 33.42 -6.21 20.76
N ASN A 228 33.92 -5.45 21.74
CA ASN A 228 35.11 -4.62 21.57
C ASN A 228 36.37 -5.44 21.27
N ASN A 229 36.57 -6.54 22.00
CA ASN A 229 37.70 -7.45 21.75
C ASN A 229 37.61 -8.05 20.35
N LYS A 230 36.40 -8.42 19.90
CA LYS A 230 36.20 -8.96 18.54
C LYS A 230 36.43 -7.93 17.45
N ILE A 231 36.03 -6.68 17.66
CA ILE A 231 36.31 -5.58 16.71
C ILE A 231 37.82 -5.34 16.61
N LYS A 232 38.54 -5.32 17.74
CA LYS A 232 40.00 -5.15 17.76
C LYS A 232 40.72 -6.27 17.00
N GLU A 233 40.34 -7.53 17.26
CA GLU A 233 40.90 -8.71 16.59
C GLU A 233 40.81 -8.61 15.05
N ILE A 234 39.66 -8.17 14.54
CA ILE A 234 39.40 -8.02 13.10
C ILE A 234 40.15 -6.80 12.51
N GLN A 235 40.44 -5.77 13.31
CA GLN A 235 41.17 -4.58 12.84
C GLN A 235 42.69 -4.75 12.85
N THR A 236 43.22 -5.68 13.65
CA THR A 236 44.66 -5.99 13.73
C THR A 236 45.16 -6.98 12.67
N HIS A 237 44.25 -7.54 11.85
CA HIS A 237 44.53 -8.54 10.81
C HIS A 237 43.97 -8.12 9.45
#